data_AF-A0A661PZ37-F1
#
_entry.id   AF-A0A661PZ37-F1
#
_cell.length_a   1.000
_cell.length_b   1.000
_cell.length_c   1.000
_cell.angle_alpha   90.00
_cell.angle_beta   90.00
_cell.angle_gamma   90.00
#
_symmetry.space_group_name_H-M   'P 1'
#
loop_
_entity.id
_entity.type
_entity.pdbx_description
1 polymer ?
#
loop_
_entity_poly.entity_id
_entity_poly.type
_entity_poly.pdbx_seq_one_letter_code
_entity_poly.pdbx_strand_id
1 'polypeptide(L)'
;FRHSAKIEYQNREELFEGFMELDLKQNRARLVIFTALGVTLLNLEIKPHSFTFTDSNSHNKREQRFAAAVAGSVQKIFFSLKNHNDPKSQLQINLRETSGSAELSRISANQSNPDWIVTYSNYHSYPCGRLPQRISLQNHRPEFKLTLWLHKADTKASDAR
;
A
#
# COMPACT_ATOMS: atom_id res chain seq x y z
N PHE A 1 8.30 -9.35 3.62
CA PHE A 1 7.08 -9.33 4.47
C PHE A 1 5.90 -9.81 3.64
N ARG A 2 4.95 -10.55 4.24
CA ARG A 2 3.72 -10.97 3.55
C ARG A 2 2.54 -10.25 4.18
N HIS A 3 1.72 -9.65 3.34
CA HIS A 3 0.58 -8.85 3.73
C HIS A 3 -0.68 -9.34 3.02
N SER A 4 -1.82 -9.17 3.66
CA SER A 4 -3.11 -9.29 2.99
C SER A 4 -3.56 -7.89 2.57
N ALA A 5 -4.31 -7.85 1.49
CA ALA A 5 -4.90 -6.65 0.96
C ALA A 5 -6.40 -6.87 0.79
N LYS A 6 -7.19 -5.87 1.16
CA LYS A 6 -8.59 -5.73 0.77
C LYS A 6 -8.71 -4.43 0.03
N ILE A 7 -9.36 -4.50 -1.10
CA ILE A 7 -9.56 -3.37 -1.98
C ILE A 7 -11.04 -3.14 -2.11
N GLU A 8 -11.44 -1.92 -1.80
CA GLU A 8 -12.79 -1.41 -1.96
C GLU A 8 -12.72 -0.39 -3.11
N TYR A 9 -13.44 -0.66 -4.21
CA TYR A 9 -13.48 0.22 -5.39
C TYR A 9 -14.93 0.65 -5.64
N GLN A 10 -15.18 1.95 -5.81
CA GLN A 10 -16.54 2.49 -5.73
C GLN A 10 -17.29 2.53 -7.07
N ASN A 11 -18.62 2.52 -6.93
CA ASN A 11 -19.75 2.23 -7.84
C ASN A 11 -20.19 0.75 -7.99
N ARG A 12 -19.50 -0.20 -7.36
CA ARG A 12 -20.00 -1.57 -7.12
C ARG A 12 -19.44 -2.03 -5.79
N GLU A 13 -20.22 -2.66 -4.92
CA GLU A 13 -19.75 -3.27 -3.66
C GLU A 13 -18.86 -4.50 -3.91
N GLU A 14 -18.03 -4.47 -4.95
CA GLU A 14 -17.08 -5.52 -5.28
C GLU A 14 -15.87 -5.38 -4.36
N LEU A 15 -15.77 -6.33 -3.45
CA LEU A 15 -14.69 -6.47 -2.50
C LEU A 15 -13.67 -7.41 -3.11
N PHE A 16 -12.48 -6.88 -3.41
CA PHE A 16 -11.39 -7.69 -3.90
C PHE A 16 -10.41 -7.99 -2.78
N GLU A 17 -9.93 -9.22 -2.77
CA GLU A 17 -8.92 -9.67 -1.84
C GLU A 17 -7.60 -9.91 -2.57
N GLY A 18 -6.51 -9.79 -1.84
CA GLY A 18 -5.20 -9.95 -2.41
C GLY A 18 -4.13 -10.30 -1.40
N PHE A 19 -3.00 -10.76 -1.92
CA PHE A 19 -1.77 -10.92 -1.17
C PHE A 19 -0.70 -10.02 -1.74
N MET A 20 0.01 -9.34 -0.85
CA MET A 20 1.15 -8.51 -1.20
C MET A 20 2.43 -9.05 -0.57
N GLU A 21 3.46 -9.17 -1.38
CA GLU A 21 4.83 -9.32 -0.94
C GLU A 21 5.54 -7.97 -1.06
N LEU A 22 6.23 -7.57 -0.01
CA LEU A 22 7.03 -6.34 0.01
C LEU A 22 8.49 -6.68 0.27
N ASP A 23 9.35 -6.24 -0.66
CA ASP A 23 10.81 -6.25 -0.57
C ASP A 23 11.33 -4.81 -0.56
N LEU A 24 11.59 -4.30 0.64
CA LEU A 24 12.12 -2.95 0.86
C LEU A 24 13.60 -2.81 0.48
N LYS A 25 14.36 -3.92 0.41
CA LYS A 25 15.77 -3.89 -0.02
C LYS A 25 15.85 -3.63 -1.53
N GLN A 26 14.97 -4.27 -2.28
CA GLN A 26 14.88 -4.11 -3.74
C GLN A 26 13.93 -2.99 -4.18
N ASN A 27 13.28 -2.28 -3.24
CA ASN A 27 12.22 -1.31 -3.52
C ASN A 27 11.12 -1.87 -4.44
N ARG A 28 10.66 -3.08 -4.15
CA ARG A 28 9.70 -3.80 -4.98
C ARG A 28 8.55 -4.32 -4.13
N ALA A 29 7.34 -4.17 -4.64
CA ALA A 29 6.17 -4.86 -4.13
C ALA A 29 5.57 -5.72 -5.24
N ARG A 30 5.06 -6.90 -4.86
CA ARG A 30 4.24 -7.72 -5.74
C ARG A 30 2.88 -7.87 -5.11
N LEU A 31 1.81 -7.54 -5.82
CA LEU A 31 0.45 -7.63 -5.34
C LEU A 31 -0.38 -8.48 -6.31
N VAL A 32 -0.97 -9.55 -5.79
CA VAL A 32 -1.91 -10.39 -6.53
C VAL A 32 -3.30 -10.15 -5.97
N ILE A 33 -4.23 -9.81 -6.85
CA ILE A 33 -5.64 -9.53 -6.52
C ILE A 33 -6.50 -10.58 -7.20
N PHE A 34 -7.50 -11.08 -6.48
CA PHE A 34 -8.42 -12.10 -6.96
C PHE A 34 -9.88 -11.77 -6.61
N THR A 35 -10.81 -12.33 -7.39
CA THR A 35 -12.24 -12.31 -7.08
C THR A 35 -12.54 -13.19 -5.85
N ALA A 36 -13.74 -13.07 -5.29
CA ALA A 36 -14.21 -13.98 -4.24
C ALA A 36 -14.19 -15.48 -4.64
N LEU A 37 -14.18 -15.78 -5.94
CA LEU A 37 -14.09 -17.13 -6.47
C LEU A 37 -12.63 -17.61 -6.67
N GLY A 38 -11.63 -16.81 -6.29
CA GLY A 38 -10.21 -17.15 -6.40
C GLY A 38 -9.61 -16.94 -7.80
N VAL A 39 -10.34 -16.31 -8.73
CA VAL A 39 -9.81 -15.98 -10.06
C VAL A 39 -8.90 -14.76 -9.94
N THR A 40 -7.66 -14.88 -10.42
CA THR A 40 -6.72 -13.75 -10.44
C THR A 40 -7.21 -12.67 -11.40
N LEU A 41 -7.40 -11.46 -10.88
CA LEU A 41 -7.76 -10.28 -11.65
C LEU A 41 -6.54 -9.49 -12.07
N LEU A 42 -5.58 -9.33 -11.16
CA LEU A 42 -4.39 -8.53 -11.38
C LEU A 42 -3.19 -9.17 -10.71
N ASN A 43 -2.07 -9.21 -11.44
CA ASN A 43 -0.76 -9.45 -10.87
C ASN A 43 0.11 -8.22 -11.13
N LEU A 44 0.37 -7.47 -10.07
CA LEU A 44 1.11 -6.22 -10.11
C LEU A 44 2.53 -6.43 -9.60
N GLU A 45 3.52 -6.02 -10.38
CA GLU A 45 4.85 -5.70 -9.87
C GLU A 45 5.00 -4.18 -9.82
N ILE A 46 5.31 -3.66 -8.63
CA ILE A 46 5.25 -2.23 -8.32
C ILE A 46 6.63 -1.80 -7.81
N LYS A 47 7.17 -0.75 -8.41
CA LYS A 47 8.43 -0.07 -8.06
C LYS A 47 8.13 1.39 -7.67
N PRO A 48 9.09 2.18 -7.16
CA PRO A 48 8.80 3.53 -6.65
C PRO A 48 8.14 4.48 -7.66
N HIS A 49 8.48 4.35 -8.95
CA HIS A 49 8.02 5.26 -10.01
C HIS A 49 7.42 4.55 -11.23
N SER A 50 7.24 3.23 -11.15
CA SER A 50 6.70 2.43 -12.24
C SER A 50 5.99 1.20 -11.72
N PHE A 51 5.16 0.60 -12.57
CA PHE A 51 4.56 -0.69 -12.31
C PHE A 51 4.35 -1.43 -13.63
N THR A 52 4.31 -2.74 -13.55
CA THR A 52 3.86 -3.63 -14.62
C THR A 52 2.70 -4.45 -14.09
N PHE A 53 1.70 -4.69 -14.93
CA PHE A 53 0.61 -5.58 -14.59
C PHE A 53 0.50 -6.67 -15.65
N THR A 54 0.30 -7.90 -15.20
CA THR A 54 -0.10 -9.00 -16.06
C THR A 54 -1.57 -9.26 -15.79
N ASP A 55 -2.35 -9.27 -16.86
CA ASP A 55 -3.77 -9.60 -16.83
C ASP A 55 -4.03 -10.67 -17.91
N SER A 56 -5.02 -11.51 -17.62
CA SER A 56 -5.68 -12.43 -18.54
C SER A 56 -6.33 -11.74 -19.76
N ASN A 57 -6.67 -10.45 -19.72
CA ASN A 57 -7.40 -9.76 -20.79
C ASN A 57 -6.94 -8.29 -21.04
N SER A 58 -5.66 -8.14 -21.41
CA SER A 58 -4.86 -6.88 -21.43
C SER A 58 -5.43 -5.63 -22.13
N HIS A 59 -6.59 -5.69 -22.78
CA HIS A 59 -7.19 -4.59 -23.56
C HIS A 59 -8.26 -3.80 -22.80
N ASN A 60 -8.61 -4.19 -21.57
CA ASN A 60 -9.62 -3.51 -20.78
C ASN A 60 -9.08 -2.22 -20.13
N LYS A 61 -9.47 -1.06 -20.67
CA LYS A 61 -9.11 0.27 -20.12
C LYS A 61 -9.52 0.45 -18.65
N ARG A 62 -10.56 -0.24 -18.19
CA ARG A 62 -11.02 -0.16 -16.79
C ARG A 62 -10.02 -0.84 -15.84
N GLU A 63 -9.55 -2.04 -16.21
CA GLU A 63 -8.55 -2.78 -15.43
C GLU A 63 -7.20 -2.07 -15.42
N GLN A 64 -6.80 -1.46 -16.53
CA GLN A 64 -5.59 -0.61 -16.57
C GLN A 64 -5.66 0.56 -15.58
N ARG A 65 -6.80 1.27 -15.53
CA ARG A 65 -7.00 2.36 -14.57
C ARG A 65 -7.01 1.87 -13.13
N PHE A 66 -7.65 0.73 -12.88
CA PHE A 66 -7.69 0.09 -11.57
C PHE A 66 -6.30 -0.34 -11.11
N ALA A 67 -5.53 -1.02 -11.97
CA ALA A 67 -4.14 -1.40 -11.73
C ALA A 67 -3.26 -0.19 -11.42
N ALA A 68 -3.38 0.89 -12.20
CA ALA A 68 -2.65 2.13 -11.95
C ALA A 68 -3.00 2.77 -10.61
N ALA A 69 -4.29 2.80 -10.24
CA ALA A 69 -4.75 3.33 -8.96
C ALA A 69 -4.20 2.51 -7.78
N VAL A 70 -4.24 1.18 -7.87
CA VAL A 70 -3.69 0.28 -6.85
C VAL A 70 -2.17 0.45 -6.75
N ALA A 71 -1.45 0.43 -7.87
CA ALA A 71 0.00 0.60 -7.89
C ALA A 71 0.43 1.95 -7.29
N GLY A 72 -0.22 3.03 -7.69
CA GLY A 72 0.02 4.37 -7.12
C GLY A 72 -0.26 4.43 -5.62
N SER A 73 -1.21 3.65 -5.14
CA SER A 73 -1.54 3.57 -3.71
C SER A 73 -0.45 2.86 -2.91
N VAL A 74 0.04 1.73 -3.41
CA VAL A 74 1.17 1.00 -2.79
C VAL A 74 2.43 1.87 -2.79
N GLN A 75 2.69 2.59 -3.88
CA GLN A 75 3.79 3.55 -3.95
C GLN A 75 3.68 4.63 -2.88
N LYS A 76 2.49 5.19 -2.68
CA LYS A 76 2.24 6.20 -1.64
C LYS A 76 2.45 5.67 -0.23
N ILE A 77 2.01 4.44 0.03
CA ILE A 77 2.12 3.82 1.35
C ILE A 77 3.58 3.49 1.69
N PHE A 78 4.33 2.87 0.77
CA PHE A 78 5.65 2.30 1.11
C PHE A 78 6.84 3.07 0.56
N PHE A 79 6.67 3.89 -0.48
CA PHE A 79 7.79 4.52 -1.18
C PHE A 79 7.80 6.07 -1.07
N SER A 80 6.70 6.72 -0.70
CA SER A 80 6.67 8.19 -0.57
C SER A 80 7.50 8.75 0.58
N LEU A 81 7.67 8.02 1.69
CA LEU A 81 8.42 8.50 2.85
C LEU A 81 9.91 8.71 2.57
N LYS A 82 10.51 7.92 1.66
CA LYS A 82 11.93 8.06 1.31
C LYS A 82 12.26 9.43 0.69
N ASN A 83 11.26 10.10 0.12
CA ASN A 83 11.42 11.38 -0.57
C ASN A 83 11.00 12.59 0.28
N HIS A 84 10.66 12.42 1.56
CA HIS A 84 10.21 13.52 2.41
C HIS A 84 11.29 14.60 2.65
N ASN A 85 12.57 14.23 2.56
CA ASN A 85 13.67 15.19 2.71
C ASN A 85 13.84 16.11 1.48
N ASP A 86 13.06 15.91 0.42
CA ASP A 86 13.01 16.86 -0.69
C ASP A 86 12.26 18.13 -0.21
N PRO A 87 12.88 19.32 -0.22
CA PRO A 87 12.19 20.57 0.12
C PRO A 87 11.00 20.89 -0.79
N LYS A 88 10.85 20.21 -1.93
CA LYS A 88 9.65 20.27 -2.79
C LYS A 88 8.54 19.30 -2.38
N SER A 89 8.78 18.43 -1.40
CA SER A 89 7.80 17.46 -0.90
C SER A 89 6.62 18.18 -0.27
N GLN A 90 5.45 18.06 -0.89
CA GLN A 90 4.19 18.62 -0.39
C GLN A 90 3.46 17.67 0.57
N LEU A 91 4.19 16.83 1.32
CA LEU A 91 3.59 15.84 2.22
C LEU A 91 3.37 16.45 3.61
N GLN A 92 2.16 16.29 4.16
CA GLN A 92 1.91 16.47 5.58
C GLN A 92 2.10 15.13 6.29
N ILE A 93 2.90 15.12 7.35
CA ILE A 93 3.16 13.96 8.19
C ILE A 93 2.68 14.24 9.60
N ASN A 94 1.75 13.42 10.09
CA ASN A 94 1.32 13.47 11.49
C ASN A 94 1.88 12.27 12.24
N LEU A 95 2.63 12.55 13.30
CA LEU A 95 3.15 11.57 14.23
C LEU A 95 2.28 11.53 15.49
N ARG A 96 2.16 10.36 16.09
CA ARG A 96 1.59 10.12 17.40
C ARG A 96 2.71 9.66 18.32
N GLU A 97 2.92 10.36 19.43
CA GLU A 97 3.87 9.92 20.45
C GLU A 97 3.23 8.84 21.34
N THR A 98 3.95 7.73 21.54
CA THR A 98 3.56 6.63 22.44
C THR A 98 4.76 6.28 23.31
N SER A 99 4.63 6.28 24.63
CA SER A 99 5.63 5.87 25.66
C SER A 99 7.08 5.65 25.17
N GLY A 100 7.75 6.70 24.66
CA GLY A 100 9.16 6.65 24.21
C GLY A 100 9.42 6.42 22.71
N SER A 101 8.38 6.33 21.87
CA SER A 101 8.49 6.18 20.41
C SER A 101 7.50 7.08 19.65
N ALA A 102 7.90 7.61 18.51
CA ALA A 102 7.01 8.29 17.58
C ALA A 102 6.46 7.28 16.56
N GLU A 103 5.14 7.13 16.51
CA GLU A 103 4.42 6.31 15.53
C GLU A 103 3.84 7.20 14.44
N LEU A 104 3.95 6.76 13.19
CA LEU A 104 3.27 7.44 12.10
C LEU A 104 1.76 7.22 12.24
N SER A 105 0.96 8.29 12.21
CA SER A 105 -0.50 8.17 12.31
C SER A 105 -1.19 8.47 10.99
N ARG A 106 -0.67 9.45 10.25
CA ARG A 106 -1.23 9.89 8.97
C ARG A 106 -0.17 10.50 8.06
N ILE A 107 -0.33 10.25 6.76
CA ILE A 107 0.30 11.04 5.70
C ILE A 107 -0.79 11.54 4.76
N SER A 108 -0.72 12.79 4.33
CA SER A 108 -1.62 13.35 3.31
C SER A 108 -0.88 14.32 2.38
N ALA A 109 -1.46 14.59 1.23
CA ALA A 109 -1.02 15.69 0.39
C ALA A 109 -1.41 17.05 1.03
N ASN A 110 -0.54 18.06 0.94
CA ASN A 110 -0.81 19.43 1.43
C ASN A 110 -1.91 20.15 0.61
N GLN A 111 -2.15 19.75 -0.64
CA GLN A 111 -3.02 20.44 -1.57
C GLN A 111 -4.13 19.54 -2.10
N SER A 112 -5.31 20.13 -2.37
CA SER A 112 -6.59 19.48 -2.69
C SER A 112 -6.63 18.64 -3.98
N ASN A 113 -5.49 18.35 -4.61
CA ASN A 113 -5.39 17.39 -5.69
C ASN A 113 -3.92 16.98 -5.94
N PRO A 114 -3.53 15.69 -5.80
CA PRO A 114 -4.39 14.54 -5.53
C PRO A 114 -4.78 14.45 -4.05
N ASP A 115 -6.08 14.30 -3.81
CA ASP A 115 -6.70 14.39 -2.49
C ASP A 115 -6.75 13.00 -1.83
N TRP A 116 -5.62 12.58 -1.29
CA TRP A 116 -5.47 11.26 -0.66
C TRP A 116 -4.96 11.37 0.77
N ILE A 117 -5.40 10.41 1.59
CA ILE A 117 -4.96 10.25 2.97
C ILE A 117 -4.54 8.79 3.18
N VAL A 118 -3.36 8.61 3.75
CA VAL A 118 -2.92 7.33 4.31
C VAL A 118 -3.04 7.41 5.83
N THR A 119 -3.73 6.43 6.42
CA THR A 119 -3.85 6.26 7.87
C THR A 119 -3.18 4.98 8.31
N TYR A 120 -2.48 5.07 9.43
CA TYR A 120 -1.71 3.98 10.04
C TYR A 120 -2.31 3.72 11.42
N SER A 121 -2.62 2.46 11.70
CA SER A 121 -3.37 2.10 12.90
C SER A 121 -3.03 0.70 13.38
N ASN A 122 -3.48 0.38 14.59
CA ASN A 122 -3.32 -0.91 15.24
C ASN A 122 -1.84 -1.35 15.29
N TYR A 123 -0.98 -0.49 15.83
CA TYR A 123 0.44 -0.80 15.94
C TYR A 123 0.70 -2.02 16.82
N HIS A 124 1.55 -2.94 16.35
CA HIS A 124 1.95 -4.14 17.05
C HIS A 124 3.47 -4.28 17.06
N SER A 125 4.01 -4.95 18.08
CA SER A 125 5.46 -5.18 18.22
C SER A 125 5.87 -6.42 17.42
N TYR A 126 6.87 -6.26 16.54
CA TYR A 126 7.51 -7.33 15.79
C TYR A 126 9.02 -7.34 16.10
N PRO A 127 9.76 -8.43 15.76
CA PRO A 127 11.22 -8.47 15.98
C PRO A 127 12.00 -7.32 15.32
N CYS A 128 11.49 -6.78 14.21
CA CYS A 128 12.07 -5.64 13.51
C CYS A 128 11.61 -4.26 14.03
N GLY A 129 10.83 -4.22 15.11
CA GLY A 129 10.27 -3.00 15.69
C GLY A 129 8.74 -2.95 15.69
N ARG A 130 8.19 -1.83 16.15
CA ARG A 130 6.73 -1.60 16.22
C ARG A 130 6.21 -1.13 14.87
N LEU A 131 5.27 -1.87 14.29
CA LEU A 131 4.74 -1.62 12.95
C LEU A 131 3.20 -1.52 12.96
N PRO A 132 2.60 -0.71 12.09
CA PRO A 132 1.14 -0.63 11.97
C PRO A 132 0.59 -1.94 11.43
N GLN A 133 -0.34 -2.60 12.12
CA GLN A 133 -0.98 -3.80 11.59
C GLN A 133 -1.98 -3.46 10.47
N ARG A 134 -2.53 -2.24 10.45
CA ARG A 134 -3.50 -1.80 9.44
C ARG A 134 -3.08 -0.46 8.82
N ILE A 135 -2.94 -0.45 7.50
CA ILE A 135 -2.67 0.74 6.71
C ILE A 135 -3.83 0.93 5.73
N SER A 136 -4.44 2.11 5.71
CA SER A 136 -5.55 2.42 4.81
C SER A 136 -5.22 3.66 4.00
N LEU A 137 -5.28 3.54 2.68
CA LEU A 137 -5.26 4.68 1.76
C LEU A 137 -6.67 4.91 1.24
N GLN A 138 -7.12 6.15 1.29
CA GLN A 138 -8.41 6.57 0.76
C GLN A 138 -8.25 7.90 0.02
N ASN A 139 -8.92 8.04 -1.12
CA ASN A 139 -9.13 9.35 -1.74
C ASN A 139 -10.33 10.05 -1.07
N HIS A 140 -10.24 11.37 -0.89
CA HIS A 140 -11.32 12.20 -0.35
C HIS A 140 -12.58 12.18 -1.22
N ARG A 141 -12.42 12.07 -2.55
CA ARG A 141 -13.49 11.60 -3.44
C ARG A 141 -13.51 10.08 -3.36
N PRO A 142 -14.60 9.45 -2.90
CA PRO A 142 -14.59 8.06 -2.42
C PRO A 142 -14.46 6.99 -3.52
N GLU A 143 -13.86 7.27 -4.67
CA GLU A 143 -13.74 6.33 -5.81
C GLU A 143 -12.98 5.05 -5.46
N PHE A 144 -12.09 5.10 -4.47
CA PHE A 144 -11.20 3.97 -4.15
C PHE A 144 -10.68 4.03 -2.71
N LYS A 145 -10.58 2.85 -2.09
CA LYS A 145 -9.91 2.64 -0.82
C LYS A 145 -9.13 1.32 -0.82
N LEU A 146 -7.85 1.39 -0.46
CA LEU A 146 -6.99 0.23 -0.24
C LEU A 146 -6.74 0.06 1.25
N THR A 147 -7.08 -1.10 1.80
CA THR A 147 -6.69 -1.48 3.16
C THR A 147 -5.70 -2.64 3.10
N LEU A 148 -4.56 -2.47 3.75
CA LEU A 148 -3.54 -3.50 3.90
C LEU A 148 -3.48 -3.93 5.37
N TRP A 149 -3.48 -5.24 5.61
CA TRP A 149 -3.15 -5.79 6.93
C TRP A 149 -1.81 -6.48 6.91
N LEU A 150 -0.95 -6.08 7.83
CA LEU A 150 0.35 -6.70 8.04
C LEU A 150 0.16 -7.88 9.00
N HIS A 151 0.02 -9.09 8.46
CA HIS A 151 -0.13 -10.29 9.27
C HIS A 151 1.20 -10.87 9.75
N LYS A 152 2.28 -10.72 8.98
CA LYS A 152 3.58 -11.28 9.34
C LYS A 152 4.75 -10.42 8.89
N ALA A 153 5.64 -10.15 9.83
CA ALA A 153 6.92 -9.49 9.64
C ALA A 153 8.06 -10.49 9.85
N ASP A 154 8.33 -11.33 8.83
CA ASP A 154 9.52 -12.16 8.86
C ASP A 154 10.72 -11.30 8.43
N THR A 155 11.62 -11.04 9.36
CA THR A 155 13.02 -10.83 9.00
C THR A 155 13.49 -12.17 8.46
N LYS A 156 13.71 -12.32 7.15
CA LYS A 156 14.52 -13.45 6.69
C LYS A 156 15.84 -13.32 7.44
N ALA A 157 16.04 -14.20 8.43
CA ALA A 157 17.31 -14.39 9.08
C ALA A 157 18.34 -14.58 7.97
N SER A 158 19.46 -13.88 8.11
CA SER A 158 20.65 -14.18 7.35
C SER A 158 21.19 -15.54 7.82
N ASP A 159 20.52 -16.64 7.46
CA ASP A 159 21.10 -17.96 7.51
C ASP A 159 21.74 -18.22 6.15
N ALA A 160 22.94 -17.66 5.99
CA ALA A 160 23.96 -18.16 5.07
C ALA A 160 25.28 -17.45 5.39
N ARG A 161 25.98 -17.91 6.43
CA ARG A 161 27.40 -18.33 6.36
C ARG A 161 27.87 -18.86 7.70
#